data_AF-A0A853M887-F1
#
_entry.id   AF-A0A853M887-F1
#
_cell.length_a   1.000
_cell.length_b   1.000
_cell.length_c   1.000
_cell.angle_alpha   90.00
_cell.angle_beta   90.00
_cell.angle_gamma   90.00
#
_symmetry.space_group_name_H-M   'P 1'
#
loop_
_entity.id
_entity.type
_entity.pdbx_description
1 polymer ?
#
loop_
_entity_poly.entity_id
_entity_poly.type
_entity_poly.pdbx_seq_one_letter_code
_entity_poly.pdbx_strand_id
1 'polypeptide(L)'
;MTSDWRSYPFQLVPGDSQLEFPAAEGEHPDQESDTWFIAGQLDAAETDRSFAFLTIFNKNRPGGTVVADFYTMALFDLDTGDYGTFTDYDMPPANMEPNAQRKLTMASGHLDIHYHSSAGTASWTTSRNGDGELLPYTYRVSLVGHDQSGRPMRLDLAVTPTRAPTPVGASTYNGKIACFGQSDTYSYFQTGMAMTGTLRWGDVVQQVSGASGHVDRQWFPKYAGGGGSGGDPRARSHEWRTINFDNGVDLSIWRQFDRTNGNALQPFTGITTSHPDPSIAPECAEDFEVTVSSYVRWPEAVRPLVRPLAPARYLPDRHRITCPTLQLDLIGEPLVAAPAHGLPIEYMEGPYRYRGTMWGKPVTGFAFNERSLALYRDWELVDVLSTTVASLAPPEPTLQTMVDQVVPLVAAGRRKDAVELLYRSAPVENDMLAKLLDDLIAVLSADPS
;
A
#
# COMPACT_ATOMS: atom_id res chain seq x y z
N MET A 1 -18.17 -20.18 -21.20
CA MET A 1 -17.06 -19.43 -20.57
C MET A 1 -15.77 -20.04 -21.06
N THR A 2 -14.78 -19.20 -21.43
CA THR A 2 -13.49 -19.68 -21.94
C THR A 2 -12.51 -19.88 -20.78
N SER A 3 -11.54 -20.78 -20.93
CA SER A 3 -10.41 -20.90 -19.99
C SER A 3 -9.21 -20.02 -20.41
N ASP A 4 -9.32 -19.32 -21.54
CA ASP A 4 -8.29 -18.41 -22.02
C ASP A 4 -8.54 -17.02 -21.43
N TRP A 5 -7.70 -16.63 -20.49
CA TRP A 5 -7.78 -15.32 -19.87
C TRP A 5 -7.61 -14.18 -20.88
N ARG A 6 -7.14 -14.42 -22.11
CA ARG A 6 -7.06 -13.36 -23.13
C ARG A 6 -8.38 -13.09 -23.86
N SER A 7 -9.47 -13.70 -23.41
CA SER A 7 -10.81 -13.56 -24.00
C SER A 7 -11.86 -13.30 -22.92
N TYR A 8 -12.82 -12.42 -23.21
CA TYR A 8 -14.02 -12.29 -22.38
C TYR A 8 -15.19 -13.11 -22.94
N PRO A 9 -16.06 -13.69 -22.09
CA PRO A 9 -15.93 -13.74 -20.64
C PRO A 9 -14.89 -14.78 -20.17
N PHE A 10 -14.22 -14.47 -19.07
CA PHE A 10 -13.24 -15.34 -18.40
C PHE A 10 -13.64 -15.51 -16.93
N GLN A 11 -13.54 -16.72 -16.40
CA GLN A 11 -13.83 -17.00 -14.99
C GLN A 11 -12.53 -17.39 -14.28
N LEU A 12 -12.09 -16.56 -13.34
CA LEU A 12 -10.84 -16.78 -12.62
C LEU A 12 -10.96 -17.93 -11.61
N VAL A 13 -12.10 -18.01 -10.92
CA VAL A 13 -12.42 -19.07 -9.96
C VAL A 13 -13.68 -19.79 -10.43
N PRO A 14 -13.60 -21.08 -10.80
CA PRO A 14 -14.75 -21.83 -11.31
C PRO A 14 -15.95 -21.80 -10.35
N GLY A 15 -17.11 -21.41 -10.86
CA GLY A 15 -18.36 -21.34 -10.09
C GLY A 15 -18.55 -20.06 -9.25
N ASP A 16 -17.56 -19.16 -9.21
CA ASP A 16 -17.68 -17.87 -8.54
C ASP A 16 -18.02 -16.76 -9.54
N SER A 17 -19.17 -16.11 -9.37
CA SER A 17 -19.61 -15.02 -10.24
C SER A 17 -19.01 -13.66 -9.87
N GLN A 18 -18.42 -13.52 -8.67
CA GLN A 18 -17.72 -12.29 -8.27
C GLN A 18 -16.38 -12.16 -8.98
N LEU A 19 -15.82 -13.28 -9.45
CA LEU A 19 -14.54 -13.35 -10.17
C LEU A 19 -14.73 -13.74 -11.65
N GLU A 20 -15.83 -13.27 -12.25
CA GLU A 20 -16.12 -13.35 -13.68
C GLU A 20 -15.79 -12.04 -14.39
N PHE A 21 -14.99 -12.11 -15.44
CA PHE A 21 -14.50 -10.97 -16.22
C PHE A 21 -15.32 -10.82 -17.50
N PRO A 22 -15.65 -9.58 -17.91
CA PRO A 22 -15.10 -8.31 -17.43
C PRO A 22 -15.78 -7.72 -16.18
N ALA A 23 -16.82 -8.37 -15.64
CA ALA A 23 -17.62 -7.81 -14.55
C ALA A 23 -16.81 -7.52 -13.28
N ALA A 24 -15.87 -8.41 -12.91
CA ALA A 24 -14.97 -8.28 -11.76
C ALA A 24 -14.01 -7.06 -11.85
N GLU A 25 -13.85 -6.46 -13.03
CA GLU A 25 -13.06 -5.23 -13.18
C GLU A 25 -13.92 -3.98 -12.93
N GLY A 26 -15.23 -4.06 -13.14
CA GLY A 26 -16.16 -2.95 -12.96
C GLY A 26 -16.56 -2.71 -11.50
N GLU A 27 -17.55 -1.84 -11.30
CA GLU A 27 -18.17 -1.60 -9.99
C GLU A 27 -18.94 -2.81 -9.50
N HIS A 28 -18.82 -3.09 -8.20
CA HIS A 28 -19.69 -3.98 -7.43
C HIS A 28 -20.73 -3.15 -6.66
N PRO A 29 -21.99 -3.03 -7.14
CA PRO A 29 -22.95 -2.09 -6.57
C PRO A 29 -23.42 -2.46 -5.17
N ASP A 30 -23.40 -3.76 -4.84
CA ASP A 30 -23.79 -4.35 -3.57
C ASP A 30 -22.71 -4.21 -2.47
N GLN A 31 -21.52 -3.74 -2.84
CA GLN A 31 -20.38 -3.57 -1.94
C GLN A 31 -20.29 -2.12 -1.46
N GLU A 32 -20.06 -1.94 -0.16
CA GLU A 32 -19.89 -0.60 0.43
C GLU A 32 -18.53 0.00 0.06
N SER A 33 -17.51 -0.82 -0.18
CA SER A 33 -16.21 -0.33 -0.65
C SER A 33 -15.68 -1.13 -1.83
N ASP A 34 -15.06 -0.43 -2.78
CA ASP A 34 -14.49 -1.00 -3.99
C ASP A 34 -13.21 -0.19 -4.34
N THR A 35 -12.07 -0.87 -4.46
CA THR A 35 -10.73 -0.28 -4.60
C THR A 35 -10.07 -0.74 -5.90
N TRP A 36 -9.74 0.22 -6.75
CA TRP A 36 -8.94 0.01 -7.95
C TRP A 36 -7.56 0.61 -7.73
N PHE A 37 -6.55 -0.26 -7.73
CA PHE A 37 -5.16 0.12 -7.56
C PHE A 37 -4.36 -0.24 -8.81
N ILE A 38 -3.51 0.67 -9.27
CA ILE A 38 -2.44 0.35 -10.21
C ILE A 38 -1.17 1.12 -9.86
N ALA A 39 -0.04 0.40 -9.88
CA ALA A 39 1.28 0.97 -9.70
C ALA A 39 2.30 0.32 -10.63
N GLY A 40 3.42 1.01 -10.88
CA GLY A 40 4.47 0.48 -11.73
C GLY A 40 5.71 1.35 -11.82
N GLN A 41 6.78 0.73 -12.33
CA GLN A 41 8.02 1.40 -12.72
C GLN A 41 7.93 1.85 -14.17
N LEU A 42 8.48 3.03 -14.45
CA LEU A 42 8.53 3.64 -15.77
C LEU A 42 9.95 4.14 -16.03
N ASP A 43 10.46 3.89 -17.23
CA ASP A 43 11.72 4.43 -17.69
C ASP A 43 11.46 5.45 -18.81
N ALA A 44 12.18 6.57 -18.76
CA ALA A 44 12.10 7.59 -19.80
C ALA A 44 12.75 7.09 -21.10
N ALA A 45 12.12 7.35 -22.24
CA ALA A 45 12.60 6.88 -23.53
C ALA A 45 13.86 7.61 -24.04
N GLU A 46 14.01 8.88 -23.67
CA GLU A 46 15.05 9.79 -24.21
C GLU A 46 16.14 10.13 -23.18
N THR A 47 15.99 9.68 -21.93
CA THR A 47 16.92 9.97 -20.84
C THR A 47 17.10 8.73 -19.98
N ASP A 48 18.22 8.61 -19.26
CA ASP A 48 18.45 7.50 -18.33
C ASP A 48 17.68 7.64 -17.01
N ARG A 49 16.54 8.35 -17.00
CA ARG A 49 15.74 8.59 -15.79
C ARG A 49 14.70 7.49 -15.60
N SER A 50 14.53 7.09 -14.35
CA SER A 50 13.50 6.15 -13.92
C SER A 50 12.52 6.81 -12.96
N PHE A 51 11.25 6.49 -13.17
CA PHE A 51 10.12 6.95 -12.37
C PHE A 51 9.34 5.76 -11.84
N ALA A 52 8.49 6.03 -10.86
CA ALA A 52 7.41 5.13 -10.51
C ALA A 52 6.12 5.92 -10.29
N PHE A 53 5.00 5.21 -10.30
CA PHE A 53 3.71 5.80 -9.98
C PHE A 53 2.85 4.81 -9.21
N LEU A 54 1.88 5.35 -8.48
CA LEU A 54 0.73 4.60 -8.00
C LEU A 54 -0.54 5.44 -8.19
N THR A 55 -1.67 4.77 -8.26
CA THR A 55 -2.99 5.40 -8.16
C THR A 55 -3.99 4.50 -7.47
N ILE A 56 -4.89 5.14 -6.73
CA ILE A 56 -6.02 4.51 -6.06
C ILE A 56 -7.28 5.27 -6.48
N PHE A 57 -8.24 4.55 -7.05
CA PHE A 57 -9.63 4.98 -7.06
C PHE A 57 -10.36 4.15 -6.02
N ASN A 58 -11.13 4.80 -5.16
CA ASN A 58 -11.86 4.09 -4.12
C ASN A 58 -13.30 4.60 -4.04
N LYS A 59 -14.24 3.67 -4.24
CA LYS A 59 -15.62 3.81 -3.81
C LYS A 59 -15.65 3.46 -2.32
N ASN A 60 -16.26 4.32 -1.54
CA ASN A 60 -16.47 4.08 -0.14
C ASN A 60 -17.76 4.75 0.34
N ARG A 61 -18.75 3.91 0.63
CA ARG A 61 -20.11 4.33 0.91
C ARG A 61 -20.66 3.64 2.17
N PRO A 62 -20.20 4.03 3.38
CA PRO A 62 -20.62 3.42 4.62
C PRO A 62 -22.15 3.45 4.78
N GLY A 63 -22.74 2.29 4.99
CA GLY A 63 -24.20 2.14 5.10
C GLY A 63 -24.99 2.61 3.87
N GLY A 64 -24.34 2.73 2.70
CA GLY A 64 -24.93 3.09 1.41
C GLY A 64 -25.44 4.53 1.28
N THR A 65 -25.31 5.35 2.33
CA THR A 65 -25.89 6.71 2.39
C THR A 65 -24.83 7.80 2.50
N VAL A 66 -23.76 7.51 3.24
CA VAL A 66 -22.57 8.35 3.27
C VAL A 66 -21.76 8.06 2.02
N VAL A 67 -21.21 9.09 1.38
CA VAL A 67 -20.23 8.91 0.31
C VAL A 67 -18.94 9.56 0.78
N ALA A 68 -17.87 8.78 0.72
CA ALA A 68 -16.51 9.15 1.07
C ALA A 68 -15.55 8.58 0.02
N ASP A 69 -15.97 8.66 -1.25
CA ASP A 69 -15.21 8.19 -2.41
C ASP A 69 -13.95 9.06 -2.56
N PHE A 70 -12.82 8.47 -2.95
CA PHE A 70 -11.57 9.22 -3.09
C PHE A 70 -10.73 8.76 -4.28
N TYR A 71 -9.85 9.64 -4.68
CA TYR A 71 -8.83 9.40 -5.69
C TYR A 71 -7.47 9.82 -5.16
N THR A 72 -6.47 8.96 -5.33
CA THR A 72 -5.06 9.27 -5.04
C THR A 72 -4.19 8.97 -6.24
N MET A 73 -3.19 9.80 -6.48
CA MET A 73 -2.07 9.49 -7.34
C MET A 73 -0.76 9.97 -6.72
N ALA A 74 0.33 9.27 -7.03
CA ALA A 74 1.67 9.73 -6.74
C ALA A 74 2.63 9.45 -7.88
N LEU A 75 3.62 10.33 -8.03
CA LEU A 75 4.76 10.16 -8.92
C LEU A 75 6.03 10.17 -8.08
N PHE A 76 6.97 9.30 -8.44
CA PHE A 76 8.25 9.14 -7.76
C PHE A 76 9.35 9.28 -8.79
N ASP A 77 10.37 10.09 -8.50
CA ASP A 77 11.62 10.12 -9.23
C ASP A 77 12.61 9.18 -8.51
N LEU A 78 12.94 8.06 -9.16
CA LEU A 78 13.74 7.01 -8.55
C LEU A 78 15.23 7.35 -8.51
N ASP A 79 15.66 8.37 -9.26
CA ASP A 79 17.05 8.82 -9.33
C ASP A 79 17.35 9.87 -8.28
N THR A 80 16.40 10.79 -8.04
CA THR A 80 16.57 11.87 -7.05
C THR A 80 15.95 11.56 -5.69
N GLY A 81 15.02 10.62 -5.63
CA GLY A 81 14.23 10.34 -4.43
C GLY A 81 13.12 11.37 -4.17
N ASP A 82 12.86 12.31 -5.10
CA ASP A 82 11.73 13.24 -5.02
C ASP A 82 10.40 12.49 -5.23
N TYR A 83 9.33 12.94 -4.58
CA TYR A 83 7.99 12.42 -4.84
C TYR A 83 6.91 13.49 -4.71
N GLY A 84 5.88 13.34 -5.54
CA GLY A 84 4.67 14.15 -5.49
C GLY A 84 3.46 13.26 -5.21
N THR A 85 2.54 13.73 -4.37
CA THR A 85 1.27 13.03 -4.12
C THR A 85 0.08 13.98 -4.18
N PHE A 86 -1.05 13.48 -4.65
CA PHE A 86 -2.33 14.16 -4.69
C PHE A 86 -3.43 13.22 -4.23
N THR A 87 -4.26 13.67 -3.28
CA THR A 87 -5.46 12.96 -2.85
C THR A 87 -6.64 13.93 -2.84
N ASP A 88 -7.74 13.55 -3.48
CA ASP A 88 -9.00 14.31 -3.49
C ASP A 88 -10.15 13.44 -3.00
N TYR A 89 -11.10 14.07 -2.29
CA TYR A 89 -12.23 13.40 -1.66
C TYR A 89 -13.57 13.93 -2.18
N ASP A 90 -14.53 13.03 -2.30
CA ASP A 90 -15.96 13.28 -2.45
C ASP A 90 -16.63 12.88 -1.13
N MET A 91 -16.70 13.84 -0.19
CA MET A 91 -17.21 13.57 1.15
C MET A 91 -17.96 14.77 1.78
N PRO A 92 -18.79 14.54 2.80
CA PRO A 92 -19.41 15.61 3.57
C PRO A 92 -18.38 16.50 4.27
N PRO A 93 -18.71 17.79 4.49
CA PRO A 93 -19.95 18.44 4.08
C PRO A 93 -19.97 18.86 2.60
N ALA A 94 -18.82 18.88 1.91
CA ALA A 94 -18.68 19.46 0.57
C ALA A 94 -19.59 18.80 -0.48
N ASN A 95 -19.77 17.47 -0.42
CA ASN A 95 -20.65 16.75 -1.34
C ASN A 95 -22.14 16.79 -0.98
N MET A 96 -22.50 17.47 0.10
CA MET A 96 -23.88 17.72 0.51
C MET A 96 -24.37 19.12 0.15
N GLU A 97 -23.48 19.98 -0.36
CA GLU A 97 -23.85 21.33 -0.79
C GLU A 97 -24.85 21.30 -1.97
N PRO A 98 -25.75 22.28 -2.08
CA PRO A 98 -26.69 22.35 -3.19
C PRO A 98 -25.97 22.32 -4.56
N ASN A 99 -26.42 21.44 -5.45
CA ASN A 99 -25.85 21.19 -6.79
C ASN A 99 -24.49 20.47 -6.82
N ALA A 100 -23.96 20.01 -5.67
CA ALA A 100 -22.80 19.14 -5.65
C ALA A 100 -23.03 17.92 -6.56
N GLN A 101 -22.09 17.68 -7.47
CA GLN A 101 -22.09 16.49 -8.32
C GLN A 101 -21.18 15.43 -7.69
N ARG A 102 -21.53 14.16 -7.86
CA ARG A 102 -20.63 13.05 -7.52
C ARG A 102 -19.35 13.17 -8.33
N LYS A 103 -18.21 13.02 -7.66
CA LYS A 103 -16.90 13.07 -8.35
C LYS A 103 -16.56 11.74 -9.00
N LEU A 104 -16.96 10.61 -8.40
CA LEU A 104 -16.67 9.27 -8.92
C LEU A 104 -17.84 8.72 -9.74
N THR A 105 -17.57 8.36 -10.99
CA THR A 105 -18.50 7.61 -11.85
C THR A 105 -17.84 6.31 -12.29
N MET A 106 -18.59 5.22 -12.27
CA MET A 106 -18.12 3.88 -12.59
C MET A 106 -19.17 3.14 -13.41
N ALA A 107 -18.75 2.22 -14.28
CA ALA A 107 -19.64 1.26 -14.91
C ALA A 107 -19.64 -0.09 -14.17
N SER A 108 -20.78 -0.76 -14.15
CA SER A 108 -20.85 -2.19 -13.85
C SER A 108 -20.51 -3.01 -15.09
N GLY A 109 -19.99 -4.23 -14.90
CA GLY A 109 -19.77 -5.19 -15.98
C GLY A 109 -18.46 -5.05 -16.74
N HIS A 110 -17.75 -3.92 -16.61
CA HIS A 110 -16.39 -3.72 -17.14
C HIS A 110 -15.73 -2.51 -16.46
N LEU A 111 -14.41 -2.37 -16.63
CA LEU A 111 -13.68 -1.22 -16.09
C LEU A 111 -13.96 0.04 -16.91
N ASP A 112 -14.65 0.99 -16.30
CA ASP A 112 -14.85 2.33 -16.85
C ASP A 112 -15.03 3.28 -15.67
N ILE A 113 -13.94 3.94 -15.26
CA ILE A 113 -13.89 4.77 -14.05
C ILE A 113 -13.45 6.17 -14.41
N HIS A 114 -14.15 7.16 -13.87
CA HIS A 114 -13.76 8.56 -13.92
C HIS A 114 -13.89 9.21 -12.56
N TYR A 115 -12.90 10.02 -12.18
CA TYR A 115 -12.93 10.85 -10.98
C TYR A 115 -12.72 12.32 -11.34
N HIS A 116 -13.73 13.15 -11.07
CA HIS A 116 -13.73 14.59 -11.32
C HIS A 116 -13.13 15.35 -10.14
N SER A 117 -11.81 15.51 -10.15
CA SER A 117 -11.07 16.22 -9.11
C SER A 117 -10.92 17.73 -9.39
N SER A 118 -10.40 18.46 -8.42
CA SER A 118 -9.97 19.85 -8.59
C SER A 118 -8.83 20.05 -9.62
N ALA A 119 -8.06 18.99 -9.93
CA ALA A 119 -6.99 19.02 -10.92
C ALA A 119 -7.44 18.61 -12.34
N GLY A 120 -8.71 18.21 -12.50
CA GLY A 120 -9.27 17.67 -13.74
C GLY A 120 -9.84 16.26 -13.54
N THR A 121 -10.14 15.59 -14.66
CA THR A 121 -10.68 14.23 -14.64
C THR A 121 -9.57 13.20 -14.75
N ALA A 122 -9.42 12.37 -13.72
CA ALA A 122 -8.67 11.13 -13.79
C ALA A 122 -9.57 10.01 -14.32
N SER A 123 -9.02 9.06 -15.07
CA SER A 123 -9.80 7.95 -15.63
C SER A 123 -8.98 6.67 -15.80
N TRP A 124 -9.65 5.53 -15.67
CA TRP A 124 -9.11 4.22 -15.99
C TRP A 124 -10.20 3.40 -16.68
N THR A 125 -9.99 3.07 -17.96
CA THR A 125 -11.02 2.47 -18.81
C THR A 125 -10.47 1.30 -19.64
N THR A 126 -11.30 0.28 -19.86
CA THR A 126 -10.99 -0.81 -20.79
C THR A 126 -11.03 -0.28 -22.22
N SER A 127 -9.98 -0.57 -22.98
CA SER A 127 -9.85 -0.24 -24.39
C SER A 127 -10.84 -1.05 -25.23
N ARG A 128 -11.19 -0.51 -26.40
CA ARG A 128 -12.07 -1.18 -27.36
C ARG A 128 -11.37 -1.38 -28.70
N ASN A 129 -11.72 -2.44 -29.41
CA ASN A 129 -11.25 -2.68 -30.78
C ASN A 129 -12.01 -1.79 -31.79
N GLY A 130 -11.70 -1.92 -33.08
CA GLY A 130 -12.35 -1.13 -34.15
C GLY A 130 -13.86 -1.37 -34.29
N ASP A 131 -14.36 -2.50 -33.79
CA ASP A 131 -15.77 -2.89 -33.79
C ASP A 131 -16.49 -2.47 -32.51
N GLY A 132 -15.78 -1.84 -31.56
CA GLY A 132 -16.32 -1.37 -30.28
C GLY A 132 -16.37 -2.44 -29.18
N GLU A 133 -15.87 -3.64 -29.43
CA GLU A 133 -15.79 -4.71 -28.42
C GLU A 133 -14.64 -4.43 -27.44
N LEU A 134 -14.80 -4.88 -26.20
CA LEU A 134 -13.78 -4.73 -25.16
C LEU A 134 -12.53 -5.55 -25.50
N LEU A 135 -11.36 -4.94 -25.37
CA LEU A 135 -10.08 -5.61 -25.44
C LEU A 135 -9.72 -6.13 -24.04
N PRO A 136 -9.60 -7.46 -23.84
CA PRO A 136 -9.36 -8.02 -22.53
C PRO A 136 -8.13 -7.44 -21.84
N TYR A 137 -8.36 -6.93 -20.63
CA TYR A 137 -7.37 -6.37 -19.71
C TYR A 137 -6.53 -5.22 -20.29
N THR A 138 -6.89 -4.67 -21.45
CA THR A 138 -6.11 -3.59 -22.08
C THR A 138 -6.72 -2.26 -21.70
N TYR A 139 -5.95 -1.36 -21.13
CA TYR A 139 -6.47 -0.16 -20.49
C TYR A 139 -5.90 1.13 -21.07
N ARG A 140 -6.70 2.19 -20.95
CA ARG A 140 -6.24 3.58 -20.99
C ARG A 140 -6.32 4.15 -19.58
N VAL A 141 -5.21 4.69 -19.11
CA VAL A 141 -5.10 5.31 -17.78
C VAL A 141 -4.68 6.77 -17.98
N SER A 142 -5.43 7.70 -17.39
CA SER A 142 -5.13 9.13 -17.40
C SER A 142 -5.25 9.64 -15.97
N LEU A 143 -4.14 10.04 -15.37
CA LEU A 143 -4.04 10.51 -13.99
C LEU A 143 -3.70 11.99 -13.98
N VAL A 144 -4.30 12.75 -13.07
CA VAL A 144 -4.07 14.20 -12.93
C VAL A 144 -4.09 14.63 -11.47
N GLY A 145 -3.21 15.55 -11.11
CA GLY A 145 -3.09 16.03 -9.73
C GLY A 145 -2.15 17.23 -9.62
N HIS A 146 -1.88 17.64 -8.39
CA HIS A 146 -0.78 18.55 -8.06
C HIS A 146 -0.03 18.01 -6.85
N ASP A 147 1.28 18.16 -6.84
CA ASP A 147 2.08 17.75 -5.68
C ASP A 147 1.95 18.73 -4.50
N GLN A 148 2.65 18.42 -3.41
CA GLN A 148 2.65 19.19 -2.16
C GLN A 148 3.19 20.62 -2.34
N SER A 149 3.92 20.89 -3.42
CA SER A 149 4.42 22.22 -3.80
C SER A 149 3.54 22.92 -4.83
N GLY A 150 2.42 22.29 -5.23
CA GLY A 150 1.50 22.79 -6.25
C GLY A 150 1.96 22.57 -7.69
N ARG A 151 3.04 21.80 -7.95
CA ARG A 151 3.45 21.47 -9.32
C ARG A 151 2.41 20.54 -9.94
N PRO A 152 1.93 20.81 -11.17
CA PRO A 152 0.99 19.92 -11.84
C PRO A 152 1.62 18.55 -12.09
N MET A 153 0.84 17.50 -11.87
CA MET A 153 1.20 16.11 -12.16
C MET A 153 0.20 15.53 -13.18
N ARG A 154 0.70 14.83 -14.18
CA ARG A 154 -0.13 14.10 -15.15
C ARG A 154 0.60 12.85 -15.65
N LEU A 155 -0.14 11.76 -15.78
CA LEU A 155 0.36 10.52 -16.36
C LEU A 155 -0.71 9.92 -17.27
N ASP A 156 -0.40 9.80 -18.56
CA ASP A 156 -1.26 9.13 -19.53
C ASP A 156 -0.56 7.85 -19.98
N LEU A 157 -1.19 6.69 -19.82
CA LEU A 157 -0.64 5.38 -20.18
C LEU A 157 -1.62 4.54 -21.00
N ALA A 158 -1.08 3.82 -21.98
CA ALA A 158 -1.64 2.56 -22.46
C ALA A 158 -1.05 1.43 -21.62
N VAL A 159 -1.89 0.55 -21.11
CA VAL A 159 -1.48 -0.55 -20.23
C VAL A 159 -2.03 -1.87 -20.76
N THR A 160 -1.18 -2.88 -20.90
CA THR A 160 -1.57 -4.24 -21.27
C THR A 160 -0.84 -5.23 -20.36
N PRO A 161 -1.55 -5.95 -19.48
CA PRO A 161 -0.97 -7.02 -18.69
C PRO A 161 -0.48 -8.16 -19.57
N THR A 162 0.61 -8.79 -19.14
CA THR A 162 1.23 -9.93 -19.81
C THR A 162 0.92 -11.24 -19.10
N ARG A 163 0.30 -11.18 -17.91
CA ARG A 163 -0.09 -12.32 -17.09
C ARG A 163 -1.58 -12.32 -16.79
N ALA A 164 -2.11 -13.52 -16.54
CA ALA A 164 -3.49 -13.69 -16.12
C ALA A 164 -3.74 -13.05 -14.74
N PRO A 165 -4.97 -12.62 -14.43
CA PRO A 165 -5.37 -12.33 -13.05
C PRO A 165 -5.06 -13.53 -12.14
N THR A 166 -4.70 -13.24 -10.90
CA THR A 166 -4.36 -14.22 -9.86
C THR A 166 -5.26 -13.97 -8.65
N PRO A 167 -6.02 -14.96 -8.15
CA PRO A 167 -6.82 -14.77 -6.96
C PRO A 167 -5.90 -14.63 -5.75
N VAL A 168 -6.12 -13.62 -4.91
CA VAL A 168 -5.32 -13.45 -3.69
C VAL A 168 -5.50 -14.68 -2.79
N GLY A 169 -4.39 -15.19 -2.26
CA GLY A 169 -4.35 -16.44 -1.51
C GLY A 169 -4.45 -17.70 -2.38
N ALA A 170 -4.25 -17.58 -3.69
CA ALA A 170 -4.23 -18.69 -4.65
C ALA A 170 -5.46 -19.61 -4.50
N SER A 171 -5.28 -20.93 -4.68
CA SER A 171 -6.36 -21.91 -4.48
C SER A 171 -6.77 -22.09 -3.01
N THR A 172 -5.97 -21.63 -2.06
CA THR A 172 -6.25 -21.74 -0.62
C THR A 172 -7.45 -20.87 -0.23
N TYR A 173 -7.49 -19.65 -0.75
CA TYR A 173 -8.56 -18.68 -0.46
C TYR A 173 -9.44 -18.37 -1.68
N ASN A 174 -9.00 -18.71 -2.88
CA ASN A 174 -9.69 -18.44 -4.15
C ASN A 174 -10.11 -16.97 -4.27
N GLY A 175 -9.27 -16.04 -3.80
CA GLY A 175 -9.53 -14.61 -3.87
C GLY A 175 -10.58 -14.13 -2.88
N LYS A 176 -11.11 -14.98 -2.01
CA LYS A 176 -12.07 -14.61 -0.98
C LYS A 176 -11.41 -14.69 0.40
N ILE A 177 -11.03 -13.54 0.93
CA ILE A 177 -10.20 -13.41 2.14
C ILE A 177 -10.94 -12.69 3.27
N ALA A 178 -10.39 -12.83 4.48
CA ALA A 178 -10.72 -11.93 5.58
C ALA A 178 -9.77 -10.71 5.52
N CYS A 179 -10.33 -9.50 5.39
CA CYS A 179 -9.53 -8.28 5.30
C CYS A 179 -10.11 -7.18 6.21
N PHE A 180 -9.26 -6.46 6.94
CA PHE A 180 -9.66 -5.43 7.91
C PHE A 180 -10.72 -5.89 8.92
N GLY A 181 -10.65 -7.15 9.35
CA GLY A 181 -11.61 -7.75 10.30
C GLY A 181 -12.97 -8.11 9.67
N GLN A 182 -13.10 -8.03 8.36
CA GLN A 182 -14.31 -8.38 7.62
C GLN A 182 -14.11 -9.69 6.87
N SER A 183 -15.07 -10.60 6.97
CA SER A 183 -15.15 -11.76 6.06
C SER A 183 -15.62 -11.32 4.68
N ASP A 184 -15.53 -12.23 3.71
CA ASP A 184 -16.14 -12.06 2.39
C ASP A 184 -15.63 -10.84 1.61
N THR A 185 -14.38 -10.43 1.87
CA THR A 185 -13.67 -9.50 0.99
C THR A 185 -13.13 -10.29 -0.19
N TYR A 186 -13.39 -9.81 -1.40
CA TYR A 186 -12.82 -10.39 -2.60
C TYR A 186 -11.62 -9.59 -3.06
N SER A 187 -10.62 -10.30 -3.57
CA SER A 187 -9.43 -9.70 -4.12
C SER A 187 -8.77 -10.58 -5.18
N TYR A 188 -8.30 -9.94 -6.24
CA TYR A 188 -7.36 -10.50 -7.19
C TYR A 188 -6.34 -9.44 -7.57
N PHE A 189 -5.21 -9.90 -8.09
CA PHE A 189 -4.22 -9.02 -8.67
C PHE A 189 -3.80 -9.48 -10.05
N GLN A 190 -3.20 -8.58 -10.82
CA GLN A 190 -2.63 -8.88 -12.13
C GLN A 190 -1.27 -8.19 -12.26
N THR A 191 -0.33 -8.86 -12.91
CA THR A 191 1.07 -8.41 -12.97
C THR A 191 1.65 -8.48 -14.38
N GLY A 192 2.89 -8.01 -14.51
CA GLY A 192 3.61 -7.90 -15.78
C GLY A 192 2.92 -6.90 -16.70
N MET A 193 2.98 -5.61 -16.36
CA MET A 193 2.26 -4.55 -17.06
C MET A 193 3.14 -3.96 -18.16
N ALA A 194 2.81 -4.22 -19.43
CA ALA A 194 3.39 -3.46 -20.53
C ALA A 194 2.74 -2.08 -20.57
N MET A 195 3.52 -1.03 -20.31
CA MET A 195 3.06 0.34 -20.17
C MET A 195 3.80 1.24 -21.14
N THR A 196 3.08 2.13 -21.81
CA THR A 196 3.68 3.19 -22.64
C THR A 196 2.85 4.46 -22.56
N GLY A 197 3.49 5.62 -22.58
CA GLY A 197 2.77 6.88 -22.62
C GLY A 197 3.60 8.10 -22.24
N THR A 198 2.98 9.07 -21.57
CA THR A 198 3.59 10.37 -21.26
C THR A 198 3.44 10.69 -19.78
N LEU A 199 4.56 11.08 -19.16
CA LEU A 199 4.62 11.63 -17.81
C LEU A 199 4.85 13.14 -17.89
N ARG A 200 4.12 13.91 -17.08
CA ARG A 200 4.38 15.34 -16.83
C ARG A 200 4.38 15.63 -15.34
N TRP A 201 5.41 16.30 -14.86
CA TRP A 201 5.51 16.74 -13.47
C TRP A 201 6.25 18.08 -13.38
N GLY A 202 5.50 19.16 -13.11
CA GLY A 202 6.00 20.52 -13.26
C GLY A 202 6.46 20.76 -14.71
N ASP A 203 7.73 21.15 -14.87
CA ASP A 203 8.34 21.38 -16.18
C ASP A 203 8.91 20.10 -16.83
N VAL A 204 8.95 18.98 -16.10
CA VAL A 204 9.42 17.70 -16.63
C VAL A 204 8.33 17.10 -17.51
N VAL A 205 8.67 16.78 -18.76
CA VAL A 205 7.82 16.03 -19.69
C VAL A 205 8.65 14.91 -20.30
N GLN A 206 8.17 13.67 -20.22
CA GLN A 206 8.89 12.49 -20.70
C GLN A 206 7.94 11.54 -21.44
N GLN A 207 8.39 10.99 -22.56
CA GLN A 207 7.84 9.73 -23.05
C GLN A 207 8.37 8.62 -22.17
N VAL A 208 7.49 7.74 -21.72
CA VAL A 208 7.81 6.71 -20.73
C VAL A 208 7.31 5.35 -21.17
N SER A 209 8.02 4.30 -20.75
CA SER A 209 7.60 2.91 -20.91
C SER A 209 7.94 2.09 -19.68
N GLY A 210 7.23 0.99 -19.43
CA GLY A 210 7.52 0.11 -18.31
C GLY A 210 7.02 -1.31 -18.58
N ALA A 211 7.59 -2.27 -17.85
CA ALA A 211 7.21 -3.68 -17.89
C ALA A 211 6.86 -4.26 -16.50
N SER A 212 7.25 -3.54 -15.44
CA SER A 212 7.00 -3.92 -14.05
C SER A 212 5.85 -3.09 -13.50
N GLY A 213 4.75 -3.76 -13.18
CA GLY A 213 3.60 -3.12 -12.58
C GLY A 213 2.62 -4.14 -12.01
N HIS A 214 1.68 -3.62 -11.25
CA HIS A 214 0.71 -4.38 -10.50
C HIS A 214 -0.63 -3.68 -10.53
N VAL A 215 -1.68 -4.44 -10.82
CA VAL A 215 -3.07 -4.06 -10.60
C VAL A 215 -3.57 -4.88 -9.41
N ASP A 216 -4.16 -4.22 -8.43
CA ASP A 216 -4.87 -4.87 -7.33
C ASP A 216 -6.32 -4.40 -7.32
N ARG A 217 -7.23 -5.36 -7.12
CA ARG A 217 -8.67 -5.14 -7.07
C ARG A 217 -9.20 -5.73 -5.80
N GLN A 218 -9.95 -4.94 -5.04
CA GLN A 218 -10.56 -5.36 -3.79
C GLN A 218 -11.95 -4.76 -3.64
N TRP A 219 -12.89 -5.56 -3.17
CA TRP A 219 -14.20 -5.07 -2.78
C TRP A 219 -14.68 -5.71 -1.50
N PHE A 220 -15.34 -4.89 -0.69
CA PHE A 220 -15.64 -5.18 0.71
C PHE A 220 -17.14 -5.02 0.97
N PRO A 221 -17.74 -5.96 1.74
CA PRO A 221 -19.14 -5.86 2.10
C PRO A 221 -19.43 -4.64 2.99
N LYS A 222 -18.44 -4.19 3.78
CA LYS A 222 -18.49 -2.93 4.54
C LYS A 222 -17.32 -2.03 4.19
N TYR A 223 -17.47 -0.74 4.51
CA TYR A 223 -16.38 0.23 4.37
C TYR A 223 -15.03 -0.29 4.90
N ALA A 224 -14.01 -0.26 4.02
CA ALA A 224 -12.62 -0.63 4.24
C ALA A 224 -11.80 0.26 5.22
N GLY A 225 -12.45 1.03 6.11
CA GLY A 225 -11.75 1.89 7.09
C GLY A 225 -12.48 1.99 8.42
N GLY A 226 -13.01 0.86 8.89
CA GLY A 226 -13.63 0.76 10.21
C GLY A 226 -14.90 -0.08 10.26
N GLY A 227 -15.45 -0.45 9.09
CA GLY A 227 -16.72 -1.19 8.99
C GLY A 227 -16.71 -2.57 9.68
N GLY A 228 -15.54 -3.20 9.79
CA GLY A 228 -15.32 -4.44 10.53
C GLY A 228 -14.88 -4.27 11.99
N SER A 229 -14.64 -3.04 12.45
CA SER A 229 -13.99 -2.75 13.75
C SER A 229 -14.79 -1.78 14.63
N GLY A 230 -16.12 -1.73 14.45
CA GLY A 230 -16.98 -0.85 15.24
C GLY A 230 -16.81 0.65 14.92
N GLY A 231 -16.27 0.97 13.74
CA GLY A 231 -16.13 2.34 13.24
C GLY A 231 -14.81 3.04 13.54
N ASP A 232 -13.89 2.41 14.29
CA ASP A 232 -12.54 2.97 14.46
C ASP A 232 -11.64 2.60 13.26
N PRO A 233 -11.23 3.58 12.43
CA PRO A 233 -10.36 3.35 11.28
C PRO A 233 -8.95 2.89 11.67
N ARG A 234 -8.52 3.09 12.93
CA ARG A 234 -7.20 2.69 13.43
C ARG A 234 -7.21 1.39 14.23
N ALA A 235 -8.37 0.75 14.42
CA ALA A 235 -8.45 -0.55 15.09
C ALA A 235 -7.86 -1.70 14.27
N ARG A 236 -7.69 -1.49 12.96
CA ARG A 236 -6.99 -2.40 12.04
C ARG A 236 -5.94 -1.61 11.26
N SER A 237 -4.85 -2.28 10.92
CA SER A 237 -3.82 -1.75 10.03
C SER A 237 -3.22 -2.90 9.23
N HIS A 238 -2.43 -2.57 8.22
CA HIS A 238 -1.83 -3.54 7.32
C HIS A 238 -0.47 -3.10 6.83
N GLU A 239 0.27 -4.07 6.32
CA GLU A 239 1.34 -3.88 5.37
C GLU A 239 1.03 -4.74 4.14
N TRP A 240 1.19 -4.15 2.96
CA TRP A 240 1.03 -4.86 1.70
C TRP A 240 2.20 -4.59 0.78
N ARG A 241 2.66 -5.60 0.07
CA ARG A 241 3.79 -5.48 -0.85
C ARG A 241 3.49 -6.17 -2.15
N THR A 242 3.83 -5.50 -3.24
CA THR A 242 3.88 -6.08 -4.58
C THR A 242 5.34 -6.15 -4.99
N ILE A 243 5.83 -7.31 -5.40
CA ILE A 243 7.25 -7.47 -5.77
C ILE A 243 7.31 -8.14 -7.15
N ASN A 244 7.94 -7.49 -8.13
CA ASN A 244 8.22 -8.06 -9.44
C ASN A 244 9.70 -8.47 -9.48
N PHE A 245 10.01 -9.77 -9.49
CA PHE A 245 11.40 -10.24 -9.55
C PHE A 245 11.94 -10.34 -10.97
N ASP A 246 13.26 -10.21 -11.09
CA ASP A 246 14.04 -10.41 -12.31
C ASP A 246 13.98 -11.85 -12.86
N ASN A 247 13.67 -12.84 -12.02
CA ASN A 247 13.41 -14.22 -12.44
C ASN A 247 12.00 -14.43 -13.04
N GLY A 248 11.18 -13.38 -13.08
CA GLY A 248 9.83 -13.38 -13.61
C GLY A 248 8.75 -13.86 -12.63
N VAL A 249 9.06 -14.25 -11.40
CA VAL A 249 8.03 -14.52 -10.38
C VAL A 249 7.64 -13.22 -9.71
N ASP A 250 6.33 -13.00 -9.53
CA ASP A 250 5.83 -11.83 -8.84
C ASP A 250 5.10 -12.24 -7.56
N LEU A 251 5.15 -11.41 -6.53
CA LEU A 251 4.55 -11.67 -5.22
C LEU A 251 3.54 -10.57 -4.85
N SER A 252 2.45 -10.98 -4.21
CA SER A 252 1.59 -10.12 -3.39
C SER A 252 1.68 -10.60 -1.94
N ILE A 253 2.13 -9.75 -1.01
CA ILE A 253 2.39 -10.12 0.39
C ILE A 253 1.54 -9.26 1.30
N TRP A 254 0.68 -9.89 2.11
CA TRP A 254 -0.21 -9.22 3.06
C TRP A 254 0.18 -9.53 4.49
N ARG A 255 0.21 -8.49 5.34
CA ARG A 255 0.18 -8.60 6.81
C ARG A 255 -0.92 -7.71 7.33
N GLN A 256 -1.72 -8.23 8.24
CA GLN A 256 -2.83 -7.50 8.85
C GLN A 256 -2.69 -7.54 10.36
N PHE A 257 -3.02 -6.43 11.02
CA PHE A 257 -2.81 -6.27 12.46
C PHE A 257 -4.11 -5.82 13.14
N ASP A 258 -4.40 -6.47 14.27
CA ASP A 258 -5.37 -6.01 15.25
C ASP A 258 -4.70 -5.06 16.22
N ARG A 259 -4.93 -3.77 15.98
CA ARG A 259 -4.34 -2.70 16.78
C ARG A 259 -4.97 -2.56 18.17
N THR A 260 -6.10 -3.21 18.42
CA THR A 260 -6.77 -3.23 19.73
C THR A 260 -6.24 -4.36 20.61
N ASN A 261 -5.59 -5.35 19.99
CA ASN A 261 -5.00 -6.51 20.66
C ASN A 261 -3.48 -6.55 20.44
N GLY A 262 -2.77 -5.51 20.88
CA GLY A 262 -1.31 -5.49 20.88
C GLY A 262 -0.65 -5.65 19.51
N ASN A 263 -1.29 -5.15 18.44
CA ASN A 263 -0.85 -5.33 17.05
C ASN A 263 -0.74 -6.82 16.66
N ALA A 264 -1.60 -7.69 17.20
CA ALA A 264 -1.62 -9.11 16.84
C ALA A 264 -1.92 -9.34 15.36
N LEU A 265 -1.23 -10.29 14.73
CA LEU A 265 -1.50 -10.65 13.34
C LEU A 265 -2.92 -11.22 13.17
N GLN A 266 -3.56 -10.90 12.05
CA GLN A 266 -4.90 -11.36 11.70
C GLN A 266 -4.88 -12.39 10.58
N PRO A 267 -5.89 -13.30 10.53
CA PRO A 267 -6.09 -14.21 9.41
C PRO A 267 -6.21 -13.51 8.05
N PHE A 268 -5.79 -14.25 7.03
CA PHE A 268 -5.14 -13.81 5.80
C PHE A 268 -3.94 -12.88 6.04
N THR A 269 -2.83 -13.49 6.45
CA THR A 269 -1.48 -12.91 6.40
C THR A 269 -0.64 -13.92 5.62
N GLY A 270 -0.23 -13.58 4.40
CA GLY A 270 0.38 -14.54 3.48
C GLY A 270 1.03 -13.93 2.25
N ILE A 271 1.81 -14.76 1.55
CA ILE A 271 2.41 -14.49 0.25
C ILE A 271 1.60 -15.24 -0.81
N THR A 272 1.19 -14.55 -1.87
CA THR A 272 0.62 -15.17 -3.08
C THR A 272 1.59 -14.99 -4.25
N THR A 273 1.97 -16.08 -4.92
CA THR A 273 2.85 -16.03 -6.10
C THR A 273 2.05 -15.83 -7.39
N SER A 274 2.69 -15.26 -8.40
CA SER A 274 2.21 -15.21 -9.78
C SER A 274 3.37 -15.52 -10.72
N HIS A 275 3.13 -16.43 -11.66
CA HIS A 275 4.17 -16.97 -12.56
C HIS A 275 3.98 -16.46 -13.99
N PRO A 276 5.06 -16.32 -14.76
CA PRO A 276 4.97 -15.91 -16.16
C PRO A 276 4.50 -17.07 -17.05
N ASP A 277 4.79 -18.31 -16.66
CA ASP A 277 4.26 -19.52 -17.29
C ASP A 277 2.85 -19.79 -16.74
N PRO A 278 1.79 -19.68 -17.57
CA PRO A 278 0.41 -19.88 -17.12
C PRO A 278 0.10 -21.34 -16.77
N SER A 279 0.98 -22.29 -17.06
CA SER A 279 0.83 -23.69 -16.63
C SER A 279 1.24 -23.93 -15.17
N ILE A 280 1.97 -22.98 -14.56
CA ILE A 280 2.36 -23.03 -13.15
C ILE A 280 1.27 -22.33 -12.34
N ALA A 281 0.58 -23.09 -11.49
CA ALA A 281 -0.44 -22.54 -10.62
C ALA A 281 0.18 -21.60 -9.58
N PRO A 282 -0.52 -20.51 -9.20
CA PRO A 282 -0.10 -19.67 -8.08
C PRO A 282 -0.11 -20.47 -6.77
N GLU A 283 0.77 -20.12 -5.85
CA GLU A 283 0.91 -20.73 -4.53
C GLU A 283 0.59 -19.69 -3.45
N CYS A 284 0.11 -20.17 -2.29
CA CYS A 284 -0.07 -19.36 -1.10
C CYS A 284 0.82 -19.92 0.02
N ALA A 285 1.69 -19.06 0.57
CA ALA A 285 2.56 -19.38 1.69
C ALA A 285 2.25 -18.45 2.87
N GLU A 286 1.97 -19.03 4.03
CA GLU A 286 1.62 -18.30 5.25
C GLU A 286 2.68 -18.42 6.35
N ASP A 287 3.68 -19.28 6.14
CA ASP A 287 4.86 -19.44 6.99
C ASP A 287 5.93 -18.41 6.59
N PHE A 288 5.66 -17.12 6.80
CA PHE A 288 6.65 -16.08 6.55
C PHE A 288 6.78 -15.14 7.73
N GLU A 289 7.96 -14.53 7.84
CA GLU A 289 8.29 -13.54 8.85
C GLU A 289 8.77 -12.26 8.19
N VAL A 290 8.48 -11.14 8.83
CA VAL A 290 9.00 -9.83 8.47
C VAL A 290 9.70 -9.25 9.69
N THR A 291 11.03 -9.12 9.60
CA THR A 291 11.85 -8.47 10.62
C THR A 291 12.14 -7.05 10.18
N VAL A 292 11.60 -6.07 10.92
CA VAL A 292 11.86 -4.65 10.67
C VAL A 292 13.24 -4.28 11.22
N SER A 293 14.03 -3.54 10.44
CA SER A 293 15.38 -3.08 10.84
C SER A 293 15.48 -1.56 10.90
N SER A 294 14.52 -0.82 10.36
CA SER A 294 14.42 0.62 10.59
C SER A 294 12.97 1.10 10.57
N TYR A 295 12.76 2.27 11.14
CA TYR A 295 11.49 2.98 11.10
C TYR A 295 11.72 4.38 10.52
N VAL A 296 10.67 4.92 9.91
CA VAL A 296 10.65 6.30 9.44
C VAL A 296 9.54 7.07 10.13
N ARG A 297 9.84 8.30 10.54
CA ARG A 297 8.86 9.19 11.16
C ARG A 297 7.89 9.72 10.10
N TRP A 298 6.61 9.85 10.45
CA TRP A 298 5.60 10.46 9.59
C TRP A 298 6.00 11.89 9.18
N PRO A 299 5.92 12.25 7.89
CA PRO A 299 6.19 13.60 7.41
C PRO A 299 4.97 14.50 7.65
N GLU A 300 5.11 15.52 8.50
CA GLU A 300 4.00 16.45 8.82
C GLU A 300 3.54 17.33 7.64
N ALA A 301 4.27 17.30 6.53
CA ALA A 301 3.87 17.94 5.27
C ALA A 301 2.61 17.30 4.67
N VAL A 302 2.33 16.03 5.00
CA VAL A 302 1.12 15.32 4.59
C VAL A 302 0.23 15.12 5.82
N ARG A 303 -1.05 15.48 5.69
CA ARG A 303 -2.04 15.37 6.77
C ARG A 303 -3.05 14.28 6.45
N PRO A 304 -3.21 13.26 7.30
CA PRO A 304 -4.34 12.34 7.21
C PRO A 304 -5.67 13.08 7.39
N LEU A 305 -6.74 12.54 6.82
CA LEU A 305 -8.09 13.10 6.97
C LEU A 305 -8.57 13.07 8.42
N VAL A 306 -8.37 11.92 9.10
CA VAL A 306 -8.72 11.74 10.51
C VAL A 306 -7.55 12.20 11.36
N ARG A 307 -7.81 13.14 12.28
CA ARG A 307 -6.81 13.69 13.19
C ARG A 307 -5.98 12.56 13.83
N PRO A 308 -4.64 12.63 13.77
CA PRO A 308 -3.77 11.68 14.43
C PRO A 308 -3.96 11.66 15.95
N LEU A 309 -3.80 10.49 16.56
CA LEU A 309 -3.93 10.31 18.01
C LEU A 309 -2.71 10.80 18.79
N ALA A 310 -1.55 10.87 18.14
CA ALA A 310 -0.30 11.35 18.73
C ALA A 310 0.52 12.14 17.71
N PRO A 311 1.35 13.10 18.14
CA PRO A 311 2.22 13.87 17.25
C PRO A 311 3.39 13.04 16.69
N ALA A 312 3.91 12.09 17.47
CA ALA A 312 4.99 11.20 17.08
C ALA A 312 4.42 9.90 16.54
N ARG A 313 4.77 9.56 15.29
CA ARG A 313 4.24 8.42 14.57
C ARG A 313 5.35 7.85 13.70
N TYR A 314 5.63 6.56 13.86
CA TYR A 314 6.70 5.86 13.15
C TYR A 314 6.14 4.70 12.37
N LEU A 315 6.58 4.50 11.14
CA LEU A 315 6.15 3.39 10.29
C LEU A 315 7.35 2.51 9.92
N PRO A 316 7.17 1.18 9.80
CA PRO A 316 8.23 0.26 9.37
C PRO A 316 8.84 0.70 8.05
N ASP A 317 10.16 0.74 7.95
CA ASP A 317 10.88 1.28 6.79
C ASP A 317 11.72 0.20 6.08
N ARG A 318 12.88 -0.19 6.62
CA ARG A 318 13.66 -1.32 6.09
C ARG A 318 13.27 -2.59 6.80
N HIS A 319 13.27 -3.70 6.06
CA HIS A 319 12.90 -5.00 6.61
C HIS A 319 13.56 -6.15 5.86
N ARG A 320 13.59 -7.30 6.53
CA ARG A 320 13.90 -8.61 5.94
C ARG A 320 12.64 -9.47 5.89
N ILE A 321 12.44 -10.20 4.80
CA ILE A 321 11.34 -11.15 4.64
C ILE A 321 11.94 -12.55 4.49
N THR A 322 11.50 -13.49 5.33
CA THR A 322 11.90 -14.90 5.21
C THR A 322 10.67 -15.80 5.10
N CYS A 323 10.71 -16.81 4.24
CA CYS A 323 9.62 -17.80 4.11
C CYS A 323 10.21 -19.18 3.77
N PRO A 324 10.12 -20.18 4.67
CA PRO A 324 10.62 -21.53 4.41
C PRO A 324 9.97 -22.20 3.20
N THR A 325 8.63 -22.14 3.05
CA THR A 325 7.91 -22.72 1.90
C THR A 325 8.49 -22.27 0.56
N LEU A 326 8.78 -20.97 0.42
CA LEU A 326 9.33 -20.39 -0.82
C LEU A 326 10.87 -20.35 -0.83
N GLN A 327 11.53 -20.85 0.22
CA GLN A 327 12.96 -20.66 0.49
C GLN A 327 13.39 -19.21 0.22
N LEU A 328 12.57 -18.30 0.72
CA LEU A 328 12.67 -16.86 0.50
C LEU A 328 13.51 -16.24 1.61
N ASP A 329 14.41 -15.36 1.21
CA ASP A 329 15.17 -14.50 2.12
C ASP A 329 15.49 -13.20 1.38
N LEU A 330 14.79 -12.12 1.72
CA LEU A 330 14.91 -10.84 1.02
C LEU A 330 15.18 -9.71 1.99
N ILE A 331 15.99 -8.75 1.55
CA ILE A 331 16.13 -7.44 2.19
C ILE A 331 15.40 -6.42 1.32
N GLY A 332 14.51 -5.64 1.92
CA GLY A 332 13.75 -4.58 1.27
C GLY A 332 14.22 -3.21 1.73
N GLU A 333 14.45 -2.30 0.77
CA GLU A 333 14.88 -0.93 1.02
C GLU A 333 14.02 0.08 0.26
N PRO A 334 13.63 1.20 0.89
CA PRO A 334 12.89 2.25 0.21
C PRO A 334 13.77 2.94 -0.85
N LEU A 335 13.17 3.28 -1.98
CA LEU A 335 13.80 4.15 -3.00
C LEU A 335 13.46 5.63 -2.77
N VAL A 336 12.40 5.90 -2.01
CA VAL A 336 11.95 7.24 -1.62
C VAL A 336 11.70 7.25 -0.12
N ALA A 337 12.18 8.30 0.56
CA ALA A 337 12.02 8.42 2.01
C ALA A 337 10.58 8.86 2.36
N ALA A 338 9.96 8.14 3.29
CA ALA A 338 8.68 8.50 3.91
C ALA A 338 7.55 8.93 2.91
N PRO A 339 7.24 8.14 1.86
CA PRO A 339 6.23 8.52 0.88
C PRO A 339 4.83 8.39 1.48
N ALA A 340 4.31 9.50 2.02
CA ALA A 340 3.02 9.55 2.70
C ALA A 340 1.92 10.06 1.77
N HIS A 341 0.71 9.56 1.96
CA HIS A 341 -0.46 9.94 1.17
C HIS A 341 -1.57 10.48 2.07
N GLY A 342 -2.41 11.37 1.50
CA GLY A 342 -3.49 12.04 2.23
C GLY A 342 -4.70 11.16 2.51
N LEU A 343 -4.50 9.87 2.82
CA LEU A 343 -5.55 8.89 3.09
C LEU A 343 -6.19 9.10 4.48
N PRO A 344 -7.27 8.37 4.83
CA PRO A 344 -8.01 8.64 6.06
C PRO A 344 -7.17 8.57 7.35
N ILE A 345 -6.22 7.66 7.40
CA ILE A 345 -5.28 7.47 8.51
C ILE A 345 -3.85 7.59 8.00
N GLU A 346 -2.87 7.43 8.90
CA GLU A 346 -1.47 7.37 8.52
C GLU A 346 -1.26 6.24 7.50
N TYR A 347 -0.89 6.63 6.29
CA TYR A 347 -0.70 5.75 5.16
C TYR A 347 0.55 6.16 4.39
N MET A 348 1.48 5.22 4.24
CA MET A 348 2.63 5.38 3.38
C MET A 348 2.65 4.28 2.35
N GLU A 349 2.96 4.63 1.12
CA GLU A 349 3.20 3.67 0.07
C GLU A 349 4.25 4.22 -0.89
N GLY A 350 5.19 3.39 -1.31
CA GLY A 350 6.15 3.84 -2.31
C GLY A 350 7.09 2.76 -2.81
N PRO A 351 7.97 3.15 -3.73
CA PRO A 351 8.82 2.24 -4.46
C PRO A 351 9.92 1.65 -3.56
N TYR A 352 10.13 0.35 -3.69
CA TYR A 352 11.11 -0.44 -2.96
C TYR A 352 11.99 -1.22 -3.91
N ARG A 353 13.22 -1.48 -3.45
CA ARG A 353 14.11 -2.47 -4.05
C ARG A 353 14.27 -3.64 -3.10
N TYR A 354 14.14 -4.84 -3.65
CA TYR A 354 14.39 -6.08 -2.94
C TYR A 354 15.60 -6.81 -3.53
N ARG A 355 16.39 -7.43 -2.67
CA ARG A 355 17.51 -8.31 -3.05
C ARG A 355 17.60 -9.48 -2.09
N GLY A 356 17.95 -10.65 -2.60
CA GLY A 356 18.15 -11.83 -1.78
C GLY A 356 18.00 -13.12 -2.57
N THR A 357 17.30 -14.10 -2.02
CA THR A 357 17.08 -15.41 -2.66
C THR A 357 15.61 -15.83 -2.65
N MET A 358 15.21 -16.58 -3.68
CA MET A 358 13.96 -17.33 -3.76
C MET A 358 14.27 -18.72 -4.32
N TRP A 359 13.77 -19.79 -3.69
CA TRP A 359 14.08 -21.17 -4.07
C TRP A 359 15.60 -21.45 -4.17
N GLY A 360 16.37 -20.84 -3.26
CA GLY A 360 17.83 -20.93 -3.22
C GLY A 360 18.58 -20.22 -4.36
N LYS A 361 17.87 -19.47 -5.23
CA LYS A 361 18.48 -18.71 -6.33
C LYS A 361 18.48 -17.22 -6.02
N PRO A 362 19.54 -16.47 -6.39
CA PRO A 362 19.55 -15.02 -6.27
C PRO A 362 18.41 -14.38 -7.05
N VAL A 363 17.77 -13.37 -6.46
CA VAL A 363 16.75 -12.53 -7.09
C VAL A 363 16.96 -11.07 -6.71
N THR A 364 16.58 -10.19 -7.63
CA THR A 364 16.34 -8.77 -7.36
C THR A 364 14.93 -8.42 -7.80
N GLY A 365 14.32 -7.43 -7.15
CA GLY A 365 12.96 -7.02 -7.49
C GLY A 365 12.71 -5.54 -7.28
N PHE A 366 11.84 -5.01 -8.14
CA PHE A 366 11.18 -3.73 -7.92
C PHE A 366 9.82 -3.98 -7.26
N ALA A 367 9.41 -3.08 -6.39
CA ALA A 367 8.24 -3.29 -5.56
C ALA A 367 7.55 -2.00 -5.18
N PHE A 368 6.31 -2.12 -4.72
CA PHE A 368 5.68 -1.14 -3.84
C PHE A 368 5.47 -1.75 -2.45
N ASN A 369 5.63 -0.94 -1.40
CA ASN A 369 5.37 -1.32 -0.02
C ASN A 369 4.40 -0.31 0.60
N GLU A 370 3.18 -0.75 0.81
CA GLU A 370 2.09 -0.07 1.47
C GLU A 370 2.10 -0.40 2.97
N ARG A 371 1.85 0.61 3.82
CA ARG A 371 1.82 0.46 5.28
C ARG A 371 0.92 1.50 5.93
N SER A 372 0.06 1.01 6.83
CA SER A 372 -0.80 1.83 7.69
C SER A 372 -0.55 1.62 9.19
N LEU A 373 0.39 0.73 9.55
CA LEU A 373 0.80 0.49 10.93
C LEU A 373 1.69 1.64 11.45
N ALA A 374 1.05 2.75 11.80
CA ALA A 374 1.70 3.85 12.51
C ALA A 374 1.84 3.55 14.01
N LEU A 375 3.07 3.41 14.47
CA LEU A 375 3.47 3.19 15.86
C LEU A 375 3.56 4.52 16.59
N TYR A 376 2.80 4.64 17.68
CA TYR A 376 2.72 5.89 18.44
C TYR A 376 2.40 5.71 19.93
N ARG A 377 2.00 4.51 20.37
CA ARG A 377 1.78 4.20 21.78
C ARG A 377 3.13 4.00 22.48
N ASP A 378 3.16 4.11 23.79
CA ASP A 378 4.38 3.96 24.58
C ASP A 378 5.13 2.65 24.29
N TRP A 379 4.44 1.52 24.39
CA TRP A 379 5.03 0.21 24.10
C TRP A 379 5.44 0.04 22.63
N GLU A 380 4.70 0.64 21.70
CA GLU A 380 5.06 0.63 20.27
C GLU A 380 6.33 1.47 20.01
N LEU A 381 6.46 2.63 20.67
CA LEU A 381 7.66 3.47 20.56
C LEU A 381 8.88 2.84 21.25
N VAL A 382 8.68 2.01 22.27
CA VAL A 382 9.73 1.17 22.84
C VAL A 382 10.23 0.14 21.82
N ASP A 383 9.35 -0.47 21.03
CA ASP A 383 9.76 -1.39 19.96
C ASP A 383 10.56 -0.65 18.86
N VAL A 384 10.14 0.57 18.51
CA VAL A 384 10.89 1.44 17.59
C VAL A 384 12.28 1.75 18.14
N LEU A 385 12.38 2.10 19.43
CA LEU A 385 13.65 2.38 20.10
C LEU A 385 14.56 1.15 20.13
N SER A 386 14.02 0.00 20.53
CA SER A 386 14.75 -1.26 20.61
C SER A 386 15.33 -1.65 19.25
N THR A 387 14.52 -1.60 18.20
CA THR A 387 14.95 -1.91 16.83
C THR A 387 16.01 -0.91 16.33
N THR A 388 15.82 0.37 16.61
CA THR A 388 16.76 1.43 16.20
C THR A 388 18.13 1.24 16.84
N VAL A 389 18.16 0.97 18.16
CA VAL A 389 19.41 0.75 18.92
C VAL A 389 20.10 -0.54 18.48
N ALA A 390 19.34 -1.63 18.30
CA ALA A 390 19.89 -2.91 17.83
C ALA A 390 20.50 -2.83 16.42
N SER A 391 20.08 -1.85 15.62
CA SER A 391 20.53 -1.65 14.24
C SER A 391 21.65 -0.61 14.10
N LEU A 392 22.18 -0.07 15.20
CA LEU A 392 23.29 0.88 15.18
C LEU A 392 24.59 0.23 14.67
N ALA A 393 25.31 0.96 13.82
CA ALA A 393 26.62 0.59 13.33
C ALA A 393 27.58 1.78 13.52
N PRO A 394 28.56 1.71 14.45
CA PRO A 394 28.85 0.57 15.34
C PRO A 394 27.77 0.35 16.43
N PRO A 395 27.70 -0.85 17.04
CA PRO A 395 26.81 -1.10 18.17
C PRO A 395 27.16 -0.22 19.38
N GLU A 396 26.12 0.20 20.14
CA GLU A 396 26.24 1.05 21.32
C GLU A 396 25.76 0.33 22.59
N PRO A 397 26.65 -0.37 23.35
CA PRO A 397 26.25 -1.23 24.47
C PRO A 397 25.52 -0.51 25.61
N THR A 398 25.86 0.77 25.84
CA THR A 398 25.19 1.59 26.86
C THR A 398 23.73 1.87 26.49
N LEU A 399 23.46 2.15 25.21
CA LEU A 399 22.10 2.32 24.73
C LEU A 399 21.33 1.01 24.76
N GLN A 400 21.97 -0.11 24.39
CA GLN A 400 21.35 -1.44 24.49
C GLN A 400 20.95 -1.75 25.94
N THR A 401 21.84 -1.50 26.90
CA THR A 401 21.56 -1.71 28.33
C THR A 401 20.38 -0.85 28.80
N MET A 402 20.28 0.40 28.32
CA MET A 402 19.15 1.28 28.63
C MET A 402 17.84 0.70 28.05
N VAL A 403 17.84 0.24 26.80
CA VAL A 403 16.67 -0.41 26.18
C VAL A 403 16.23 -1.63 26.98
N ASP A 404 17.16 -2.52 27.33
CA ASP A 404 16.90 -3.75 28.09
C ASP A 404 16.25 -3.46 29.46
N GLN A 405 16.48 -2.26 30.02
CA GLN A 405 15.87 -1.80 31.26
C GLN A 405 14.54 -1.07 31.05
N VAL A 406 14.39 -0.26 30.00
CA VAL A 406 13.16 0.49 29.70
C VAL A 406 12.03 -0.44 29.29
N VAL A 407 12.31 -1.45 28.45
CA VAL A 407 11.31 -2.41 27.95
C VAL A 407 10.45 -3.02 29.07
N PRO A 408 11.03 -3.67 30.10
CA PRO A 408 10.23 -4.26 31.18
C PRO A 408 9.52 -3.22 32.06
N LEU A 409 10.04 -1.98 32.17
CA LEU A 409 9.37 -0.91 32.91
C LEU A 409 8.08 -0.47 32.21
N VAL A 410 8.12 -0.26 30.90
CA VAL A 410 6.95 0.12 30.11
C VAL A 410 5.93 -1.02 30.08
N ALA A 411 6.37 -2.27 29.87
CA ALA A 411 5.49 -3.45 29.92
C ALA A 411 4.79 -3.62 31.29
N ALA A 412 5.44 -3.24 32.38
CA ALA A 412 4.88 -3.26 33.73
C ALA A 412 4.06 -2.00 34.11
N GLY A 413 3.88 -1.05 33.20
CA GLY A 413 3.18 0.21 33.46
C GLY A 413 3.95 1.19 34.36
N ARG A 414 5.25 0.97 34.60
CA ARG A 414 6.12 1.82 35.43
C ARG A 414 6.66 3.03 34.66
N ARG A 415 5.75 3.83 34.10
CA ARG A 415 6.07 4.95 33.18
C ARG A 415 7.01 5.99 33.79
N LYS A 416 6.83 6.36 35.07
CA LYS A 416 7.70 7.34 35.76
C LYS A 416 9.14 6.86 35.86
N ASP A 417 9.34 5.59 36.20
CA ASP A 417 10.67 5.00 36.34
C ASP A 417 11.35 4.88 34.96
N ALA A 418 10.58 4.57 33.91
CA ALA A 418 11.07 4.58 32.54
C ALA A 418 11.54 5.98 32.11
N VAL A 419 10.76 7.03 32.41
CA VAL A 419 11.13 8.42 32.12
C VAL A 419 12.41 8.84 32.86
N GLU A 420 12.53 8.52 34.16
CA GLU A 420 13.72 8.83 34.95
C GLU A 420 14.97 8.14 34.38
N LEU A 421 14.83 6.90 33.91
CA LEU A 421 15.91 6.17 33.26
C LEU A 421 16.30 6.80 31.92
N LEU A 422 15.33 7.18 31.09
CA LEU A 422 15.57 7.83 29.79
C LEU A 422 16.30 9.18 29.95
N TYR A 423 15.92 10.01 30.93
CA TYR A 423 16.62 11.27 31.21
C TYR A 423 18.05 11.10 31.73
N ARG A 424 18.37 9.95 32.34
CA ARG A 424 19.73 9.64 32.80
C ARG A 424 20.63 9.10 31.68
N SER A 425 20.07 8.77 30.52
CA SER A 425 20.87 8.31 29.39
C SER A 425 21.82 9.41 28.90
N ALA A 426 22.99 9.00 28.41
CA ALA A 426 23.94 9.95 27.86
C ALA A 426 23.34 10.67 26.63
N PRO A 427 23.74 11.92 26.36
CA PRO A 427 23.36 12.60 25.12
C PRO A 427 23.68 11.73 23.91
N VAL A 428 22.72 11.59 23.00
CA VAL A 428 22.87 10.79 21.80
C VAL A 428 23.22 11.72 20.63
N GLU A 429 24.33 11.44 19.94
CA GLU A 429 24.76 12.26 18.79
C GLU A 429 23.90 12.03 17.53
N ASN A 430 23.14 10.94 17.48
CA ASN A 430 22.23 10.63 16.39
C ASN A 430 20.90 11.39 16.54
N ASP A 431 20.63 12.37 15.66
CA ASP A 431 19.44 13.21 15.68
C ASP A 431 18.11 12.43 15.66
N MET A 432 18.03 11.34 14.89
CA MET A 432 16.83 10.52 14.81
C MET A 432 16.56 9.82 16.14
N LEU A 433 17.61 9.26 16.76
CA LEU A 433 17.50 8.58 18.04
C LEU A 433 17.23 9.58 19.18
N ALA A 434 17.86 10.74 19.17
CA ALA A 434 17.55 11.83 20.11
C ALA A 434 16.08 12.24 20.01
N LYS A 435 15.57 12.42 18.78
CA LYS A 435 14.17 12.76 18.54
C LYS A 435 13.20 11.66 19.00
N LEU A 436 13.56 10.40 18.78
CA LEU A 436 12.77 9.25 19.24
C LEU A 436 12.71 9.17 20.77
N LEU A 437 13.83 9.43 21.46
CA LEU A 437 13.87 9.49 22.92
C LEU A 437 12.96 10.60 23.45
N ASP A 438 13.01 11.79 22.86
CA ASP A 438 12.12 12.90 23.22
C ASP A 438 10.64 12.54 23.00
N ASP A 439 10.33 11.92 21.86
CA ASP A 439 8.98 11.48 21.52
C ASP A 439 8.47 10.42 22.51
N LEU A 440 9.30 9.44 22.90
CA LEU A 440 8.97 8.41 23.88
C LEU A 440 8.78 9.01 25.29
N ILE A 441 9.66 9.92 25.72
CA ILE A 441 9.53 10.63 27.00
C ILE A 441 8.22 11.42 27.04
N ALA A 442 7.88 12.11 25.96
CA ALA A 442 6.65 12.89 25.86
C ALA A 442 5.41 12.00 25.99
N VAL A 443 5.38 10.85 25.30
CA VAL A 443 4.28 9.89 25.42
C VAL A 443 4.21 9.31 26.83
N LEU A 444 5.32 8.85 27.41
CA LEU A 444 5.34 8.27 28.75
C LEU A 444 4.92 9.26 29.85
N SER A 445 5.23 10.55 29.67
CA SER A 445 4.92 11.63 30.60
C SER A 445 3.48 12.16 30.51
N ALA A 446 2.79 11.88 29.40
CA ALA A 446 1.37 12.21 29.26
C ALA A 446 0.52 11.31 30.17
N ASP A 447 -0.58 11.87 30.69
CA ASP A 447 -1.58 11.07 31.42
C ASP A 447 -2.08 9.93 30.52
N PRO A 448 -2.30 8.72 31.08
CA PRO A 448 -2.80 7.60 30.31
C PRO A 448 -4.18 7.98 29.72
N SER A 449 -4.24 8.04 28.39
CA SER A 449 -5.45 8.31 27.61
C SER A 449 -6.32 7.08 27.44
#